data_AF-A0A251SZY7-F1
#
_entry.id   AF-A0A251SZY7-F1
#
_cell.length_a   1.000
_cell.length_b   1.000
_cell.length_c   1.000
_cell.angle_alpha   90.00
_cell.angle_beta   90.00
_cell.angle_gamma   90.00
#
_symmetry.space_group_name_H-M   'P 1'
#
loop_
_entity.id
_entity.type
_entity.pdbx_description
1 polymer ?
#
loop_
_entity_poly.entity_id
_entity_poly.type
_entity_poly.pdbx_seq_one_letter_code
_entity_poly.pdbx_strand_id
1 'polypeptide(L)'
;MLEEMPVHLRADAVDSLYYEAKCRIQDPVYGCVGIISSLQQQIQIAQSQLAKAQAELSFLDANLAAAEPTPSHSEPLVQPNGAVDHDLDDPLNTWFY
;
A
#
# COMPACT_ATOMS: atom_id res chain seq x y z
N MET A 1 22.20 -28.85 -3.27
CA MET A 1 21.64 -27.49 -3.49
C MET A 1 21.98 -26.91 -4.87
N LEU A 2 23.21 -26.46 -5.19
CA LEU A 2 23.48 -25.92 -6.55
C LEU A 2 23.34 -26.97 -7.66
N GLU A 3 23.75 -28.21 -7.40
CA GLU A 3 23.63 -29.31 -8.37
C GLU A 3 22.18 -29.71 -8.66
N GLU A 4 21.26 -29.42 -7.75
CA GLU A 4 19.82 -29.67 -7.89
C GLU A 4 19.12 -28.55 -8.70
N MET A 5 19.81 -27.43 -8.95
CA MET A 5 19.26 -26.32 -9.72
C MET A 5 19.62 -26.43 -11.21
N PRO A 6 18.74 -25.95 -12.11
CA PRO A 6 19.08 -25.72 -13.51
C PRO A 6 20.33 -24.85 -13.64
N VAL A 7 21.23 -25.20 -14.57
CA VAL A 7 22.54 -24.53 -14.72
C VAL A 7 22.41 -23.00 -14.85
N HIS A 8 21.39 -22.53 -15.57
CA HIS A 8 21.17 -21.10 -15.80
C HIS A 8 20.81 -20.30 -14.53
N LEU A 9 20.33 -20.95 -13.46
CA LEU A 9 20.00 -20.30 -12.19
C LEU A 9 21.14 -20.37 -11.17
N ARG A 10 22.16 -21.18 -11.42
CA ARG A 10 23.21 -21.46 -10.43
C ARG A 10 24.06 -20.23 -10.13
N ALA A 11 24.29 -19.35 -11.12
CA ALA A 11 25.04 -18.11 -10.91
C ALA A 11 24.32 -17.21 -9.89
N ASP A 12 23.04 -16.91 -10.13
CA ASP A 12 22.22 -16.09 -9.24
C ASP A 12 22.08 -16.72 -7.84
N ALA A 13 21.98 -18.05 -7.78
CA ALA A 13 21.94 -18.78 -6.52
C ALA A 13 23.25 -18.61 -5.73
N VAL A 14 24.41 -18.71 -6.39
CA VAL A 14 25.72 -18.49 -5.75
C VAL A 14 25.83 -17.07 -5.22
N ASP A 15 25.39 -16.07 -5.99
CA ASP A 15 25.42 -14.67 -5.55
C ASP A 15 24.54 -14.45 -4.32
N SER A 16 23.36 -15.08 -4.29
CA SER A 16 22.46 -15.04 -3.14
C SER A 16 23.08 -15.69 -1.90
N LEU A 17 23.74 -16.85 -2.04
CA LEU A 17 24.43 -17.53 -0.95
C LEU A 17 25.62 -16.74 -0.42
N TYR A 18 26.40 -16.15 -1.33
CA TYR A 18 27.51 -15.28 -0.96
C TYR A 18 27.01 -14.08 -0.14
N TYR A 19 25.93 -13.44 -0.58
CA TYR A 19 25.32 -12.33 0.14
C TYR A 19 24.84 -12.76 1.53
N GLU A 20 24.12 -13.88 1.65
CA GLU A 20 23.67 -14.41 2.94
C GLU A 20 24.86 -14.68 3.88
N ALA A 21 25.89 -15.36 3.38
CA ALA A 21 27.10 -15.67 4.16
C ALA A 21 27.81 -14.39 4.62
N LYS A 22 27.94 -13.39 3.75
CA LYS A 22 28.51 -12.09 4.09
C LYS A 22 27.72 -11.38 5.19
N CYS A 23 26.38 -11.43 5.13
CA CYS A 23 25.54 -10.88 6.18
C CYS A 23 25.74 -11.62 7.51
N ARG A 24 25.84 -12.95 7.52
CA ARG A 24 26.12 -13.72 8.76
C ARG A 24 27.51 -13.45 9.34
N ILE A 25 28.49 -13.07 8.53
CA ILE A 25 29.81 -12.65 9.02
C ILE A 25 29.71 -11.29 9.73
N GLN A 26 28.91 -10.35 9.20
CA GLN A 26 28.72 -9.03 9.80
C GLN A 26 27.80 -9.05 11.02
N ASP A 27 26.74 -9.84 10.96
CA ASP A 27 25.77 -10.06 12.04
C ASP A 27 25.54 -11.56 12.22
N PRO A 28 26.27 -12.20 13.16
CA PRO A 28 26.18 -13.65 13.38
C PRO A 28 24.83 -14.12 13.95
N VAL A 29 24.01 -13.22 14.49
CA VAL A 29 22.73 -13.58 15.09
C VAL A 29 21.61 -13.45 14.07
N TYR A 30 21.51 -12.30 13.40
CA TYR A 30 20.38 -12.01 12.52
C TYR A 30 20.74 -12.01 11.03
N GLY A 31 22.01 -11.86 10.65
CA GLY A 31 22.45 -11.89 9.25
C GLY A 31 21.57 -11.05 8.32
N CYS A 32 21.13 -11.63 7.20
CA CYS A 32 20.26 -10.95 6.24
C CYS A 32 18.82 -10.76 6.78
N VAL A 33 18.39 -11.54 7.77
CA VAL A 33 17.07 -11.39 8.42
C VAL A 33 16.98 -10.05 9.14
N GLY A 34 18.07 -9.59 9.77
CA GLY A 34 18.13 -8.26 10.39
C GLY A 34 17.89 -7.13 9.37
N ILE A 35 18.44 -7.28 8.16
CA ILE A 35 18.21 -6.33 7.05
C ILE A 35 16.74 -6.36 6.61
N ILE A 36 16.18 -7.56 6.42
CA ILE A 36 14.77 -7.74 6.04
C ILE A 36 13.84 -7.09 7.08
N SER A 37 14.06 -7.35 8.36
CA SER A 37 13.25 -6.79 9.43
C SER A 37 13.36 -5.26 9.51
N SER A 38 14.56 -4.69 9.30
CA SER A 38 14.73 -3.23 9.23
C SER A 38 13.94 -2.63 8.07
N LEU A 39 14.00 -3.25 6.89
CA LEU A 39 13.22 -2.78 5.73
C LEU A 39 11.72 -2.88 5.96
N GLN A 40 11.24 -3.97 6.58
CA GLN A 40 9.83 -4.12 6.96
C GLN A 40 9.38 -3.01 7.92
N GLN A 41 10.20 -2.68 8.92
CA GLN A 41 9.92 -1.58 9.84
C GLN A 41 9.86 -0.22 9.10
N GLN A 42 10.80 0.03 8.19
CA GLN A 42 10.82 1.26 7.39
C GLN A 42 9.56 1.39 6.51
N ILE A 43 9.11 0.28 5.90
CA ILE A 43 7.86 0.24 5.13
C ILE A 43 6.66 0.58 6.03
N GLN A 44 6.57 -0.01 7.22
CA GLN A 44 5.47 0.27 8.15
C GLN A 44 5.45 1.73 8.60
N ILE A 45 6.62 2.32 8.87
CA ILE A 45 6.74 3.73 9.23
C ILE A 45 6.26 4.62 8.06
N ALA A 46 6.71 4.33 6.84
CA ALA A 46 6.31 5.08 5.66
C ALA A 46 4.80 5.00 5.41
N GLN A 47 4.20 3.81 5.54
CA GLN A 47 2.75 3.61 5.42
C GLN A 47 1.98 4.40 6.48
N SER A 48 2.46 4.43 7.73
CA SER A 48 1.85 5.22 8.81
C SER A 48 1.91 6.73 8.52
N GLN A 49 3.04 7.22 8.03
CA GLN A 49 3.19 8.62 7.63
C GLN A 49 2.24 8.98 6.48
N LEU A 50 2.11 8.09 5.48
CA LEU A 50 1.19 8.29 4.37
C LEU A 50 -0.27 8.34 4.86
N ALA A 51 -0.68 7.39 5.70
CA ALA A 51 -2.04 7.35 6.26
C ALA A 51 -2.35 8.62 7.08
N LYS A 52 -1.37 9.11 7.86
CA LYS A 52 -1.51 10.37 8.60
C LYS A 52 -1.71 11.56 7.66
N ALA A 53 -0.88 11.70 6.63
CA ALA A 53 -1.00 12.79 5.67
C ALA A 53 -2.34 12.75 4.91
N GLN A 54 -2.80 11.56 4.53
CA GLN A 54 -4.12 11.37 3.90
C GLN A 54 -5.28 11.76 4.83
N ALA A 55 -5.19 11.44 6.13
CA ALA A 55 -6.18 11.85 7.11
C ALA A 55 -6.18 13.37 7.35
N GLU A 56 -5.02 14.02 7.32
CA GLU A 56 -4.93 15.48 7.41
C GLU A 56 -5.59 16.17 6.20
N LEU A 57 -5.38 15.63 4.99
CA LEU A 57 -6.03 16.15 3.78
C LEU A 57 -7.56 15.99 3.82
N SER A 58 -8.06 14.80 4.18
CA SER A 58 -9.50 14.56 4.25
C SER A 58 -10.20 15.41 5.30
N PHE A 59 -9.53 15.69 6.42
CA PHE A 59 -10.04 16.61 7.43
C PHE A 59 -10.18 18.05 6.91
N LEU A 60 -9.21 18.53 6.12
CA LEU A 60 -9.29 19.85 5.51
C LEU A 60 -10.42 19.92 4.48
N ASP A 61 -10.55 18.91 3.62
CA ASP A 61 -11.62 18.84 2.62
C ASP A 61 -13.02 18.85 3.28
N ALA A 62 -13.19 18.09 4.36
CA ALA A 62 -14.45 18.07 5.12
C ALA A 62 -14.80 19.43 5.74
N ASN A 63 -13.80 20.14 6.28
CA ASN A 63 -14.02 21.47 6.85
C ASN A 63 -14.35 22.52 5.79
N LEU A 64 -13.79 22.41 4.59
CA LEU A 64 -14.14 23.29 3.46
C LEU A 64 -15.57 23.05 2.99
N ALA A 65 -16.01 21.79 2.92
CA ALA A 65 -17.39 21.44 2.57
C ALA A 65 -18.43 21.94 3.61
N ALA A 66 -18.07 21.99 4.89
CA ALA A 66 -18.95 22.47 5.95
C ALA A 66 -19.13 24.01 6.00
N ALA A 67 -18.35 24.76 5.21
CA ALA A 67 -18.39 26.22 5.17
C ALA A 67 -19.32 26.78 4.07
N GLU A 68 -19.97 25.94 3.25
CA GLU A 68 -21.01 26.38 2.32
C GLU A 68 -22.28 26.79 3.08
N PRO A 69 -22.71 28.07 3.02
CA PRO A 69 -23.98 28.49 3.57
C PRO A 69 -25.10 27.99 2.66
N THR A 70 -25.97 27.12 3.19
CA THR A 70 -27.20 26.72 2.51
C THR A 70 -28.05 27.96 2.17
N PRO A 71 -28.31 28.28 0.89
CA PRO A 71 -29.35 29.24 0.57
C PRO A 71 -30.68 28.53 0.80
N SER A 72 -31.42 29.02 1.80
CA SER A 72 -32.82 28.66 1.99
C SER A 72 -33.64 29.15 0.79
N HIS A 73 -33.91 28.27 -0.17
CA HIS A 73 -35.02 28.46 -1.11
C HIS A 73 -35.83 27.16 -1.18
N SER A 74 -36.95 27.19 -0.48
CA SER A 74 -38.04 26.22 -0.55
C SER A 74 -38.81 26.36 -1.86
N GLU A 75 -38.87 25.33 -2.70
CA GLU A 75 -39.99 25.10 -3.64
C GLU A 75 -40.12 23.61 -4.03
N PRO A 76 -41.34 23.12 -4.37
CA PRO A 76 -41.76 21.74 -4.10
C PRO A 76 -41.59 20.72 -5.25
N LEU A 77 -41.64 19.46 -4.80
CA LEU A 77 -41.63 18.15 -5.43
C LEU A 77 -42.30 18.02 -6.83
N VAL A 78 -41.53 17.54 -7.81
CA VAL A 78 -42.04 16.79 -8.98
C VAL A 78 -41.11 15.58 -9.22
N GLN A 79 -41.64 14.36 -9.04
CA GLN A 79 -41.04 13.10 -9.52
C GLN A 79 -41.65 12.73 -10.88
N PRO A 80 -40.90 12.08 -11.78
CA PRO A 80 -41.12 10.62 -11.91
C PRO A 80 -39.86 9.77 -12.23
N ASN A 81 -39.84 8.60 -11.58
CA ASN A 81 -39.24 7.29 -11.89
C ASN A 81 -38.30 7.08 -13.11
N GLY A 82 -37.21 6.35 -12.85
CA GLY A 82 -36.48 5.56 -13.85
C GLY A 82 -35.25 4.86 -13.27
N ALA A 83 -35.36 3.57 -12.95
CA ALA A 83 -34.26 2.74 -12.46
C ALA A 83 -33.25 2.44 -13.56
N VAL A 84 -31.95 2.62 -13.28
CA VAL A 84 -30.88 1.84 -13.91
C VAL A 84 -29.76 1.65 -12.90
N ASP A 85 -29.55 0.38 -12.56
CA ASP A 85 -28.48 -0.15 -11.73
C ASP A 85 -27.15 -0.07 -12.52
N HIS A 86 -26.12 0.50 -11.89
CA HIS A 86 -24.73 0.46 -12.39
C HIS A 86 -23.75 0.40 -11.20
N ASP A 87 -23.93 -0.63 -10.37
CA ASP A 87 -22.87 -1.13 -9.50
C ASP A 87 -21.84 -1.90 -10.35
N LEU A 88 -20.83 -1.21 -10.90
CA LEU A 88 -19.49 -1.78 -11.12
C LEU A 88 -18.47 -0.70 -11.51
N ASP A 89 -17.87 -0.03 -10.52
CA ASP A 89 -16.51 0.51 -10.62
C ASP A 89 -16.04 0.92 -9.21
N ASP A 90 -15.60 -0.07 -8.41
CA ASP A 90 -14.80 0.18 -7.21
C ASP A 90 -13.30 0.07 -7.61
N PRO A 91 -12.56 1.20 -7.70
CA PRO A 91 -11.17 1.21 -8.12
C PRO A 91 -10.19 0.73 -7.04
N LEU A 92 -10.66 0.32 -5.86
CA LEU A 92 -9.79 -0.07 -4.74
C LEU A 92 -9.43 -1.57 -4.70
N ASN A 93 -9.99 -2.41 -5.57
CA ASN A 93 -9.77 -3.86 -5.52
C ASN A 93 -8.77 -4.41 -6.56
N THR A 94 -8.07 -3.56 -7.30
CA THR A 94 -7.14 -3.98 -8.38
C THR A 94 -5.70 -4.23 -7.92
N TRP A 95 -5.39 -4.07 -6.63
CA TRP A 95 -4.02 -4.18 -6.09
C TRP A 95 -3.69 -5.54 -5.44
N PHE A 96 -4.60 -6.52 -5.49
CA PHE A 96 -4.44 -7.81 -4.81
C PHE A 96 -4.55 -9.04 -5.73
N TYR A 97 -4.11 -8.92 -6.99
CA TYR A 97 -3.75 -10.07 -7.83
C TYR A 97 -2.36 -9.89 -8.44
#